data_AF-A0A8H4WHZ7-F1
#
_entry.id   AF-A0A8H4WHZ7-F1
#
_cell.length_a   1.000
_cell.length_b   1.000
_cell.length_c   1.000
_cell.angle_alpha   90.00
_cell.angle_beta   90.00
_cell.angle_gamma   90.00
#
_symmetry.space_group_name_H-M   'P 1'
#
loop_
_entity.id
_entity.type
_entity.pdbx_description
1 polymer ?
#
loop_
_entity_poly.entity_id
_entity_poly.type
_entity_poly.pdbx_seq_one_letter_code
_entity_poly.pdbx_strand_id
1 'polypeptide(L)'
;MDYVTRGVCGQEGCRETRYYLDNGLWYCRRGHLQEGVQVAEDADFGNLGKTHRLKKETREKASKTLRGRPAYTLFLQIYQLILWKQCHVLIHDHGFPEELEVVVRDLWALRLQDFESRITDATGDDDDDTESELFSSQPAGKDESRDGFKPNSRYLEWPRLIDSVALCYLAAFLMRLPVCVIDFHDMIMRQEIPYARVLATVPREMRDRLPPELTAIFEVNTIPNADRFHRGIMALALFYQRRFELDLPPLNSPMVLFRLIKRLALPTEIYEATRILQDLLGFTFQYPTPSSYDGRKTTLLLPDLQMIVLIVISTKLLFPIDDLKRYPTTAKEPAAQVMDWTLWARAQNNFDHDQPFGGKIGKKTAIQITDQDVLNMTSAQLDHYMDWYESSWLDTSKEPNRIAEMFPISRAEQDIQPTSTAVPEPSSTSITSCKRLGREGSSLTTKRLITGVPASGITGIDGNHISVAPHGLYELAAQLAAVPLKTLVRAVTVVEFRIAQQDEERQNREYFASLGAEGMDADESDVDQTYGIADFEEDMYDAESEDMEDDDFMSNSRMWSTI
;
A
#
# COMPACT_ATOMS: atom_id res chain seq x y z
N MET A 1 -75.05 -14.09 -10.12
CA MET A 1 -74.64 -12.80 -9.53
C MET A 1 -73.16 -12.69 -9.77
N ASP A 2 -72.75 -11.74 -10.61
CA ASP A 2 -71.34 -11.50 -10.89
C ASP A 2 -70.77 -10.66 -9.75
N TYR A 3 -69.71 -11.19 -9.12
CA TYR A 3 -69.07 -10.53 -8.00
C TYR A 3 -67.77 -9.89 -8.47
N VAL A 4 -67.57 -8.62 -8.09
CA VAL A 4 -66.31 -7.89 -8.32
C VAL A 4 -65.59 -7.76 -6.98
N THR A 5 -64.30 -8.09 -6.96
CA THR A 5 -63.44 -7.88 -5.79
C THR A 5 -63.06 -6.41 -5.68
N ARG A 6 -63.46 -5.78 -4.57
CA ARG A 6 -63.15 -4.40 -4.19
C ARG A 6 -62.50 -4.37 -2.81
N GLY A 7 -62.33 -3.17 -2.24
CA GLY A 7 -61.86 -2.99 -0.86
C GLY A 7 -62.78 -3.64 0.18
N VAL A 8 -62.34 -3.67 1.44
CA VAL A 8 -63.07 -4.29 2.54
C VAL A 8 -64.33 -3.50 2.87
N CYS A 9 -65.44 -4.20 3.15
CA CYS A 9 -66.67 -3.58 3.63
C CYS A 9 -66.45 -2.71 4.88
N GLY A 10 -66.81 -1.42 4.79
CA GLY A 10 -66.60 -0.43 5.85
C GLY A 10 -67.60 -0.50 7.01
N GLN A 11 -68.47 -1.52 7.03
CA GLN A 11 -69.50 -1.69 8.07
C GLN A 11 -68.97 -2.53 9.22
N GLU A 12 -69.24 -2.11 10.47
CA GLU A 12 -68.68 -2.74 11.67
C GLU A 12 -68.91 -4.27 11.67
N GLY A 13 -67.80 -5.03 11.71
CA GLY A 13 -67.82 -6.49 11.73
C GLY A 13 -67.92 -7.20 10.37
N CYS A 14 -67.92 -6.49 9.25
CA CYS A 14 -67.95 -7.11 7.91
C CYS A 14 -66.60 -6.97 7.17
N ARG A 15 -65.89 -8.09 6.93
CA ARG A 15 -64.61 -8.10 6.20
C ARG A 15 -64.73 -8.60 4.75
N GLU A 16 -65.94 -8.56 4.19
CA GLU A 16 -66.19 -9.06 2.83
C GLU A 16 -65.63 -8.09 1.78
N THR A 17 -64.93 -8.62 0.78
CA THR A 17 -64.30 -7.86 -0.32
C THR A 17 -65.02 -8.08 -1.65
N ARG A 18 -66.01 -8.97 -1.69
CA ARG A 18 -66.78 -9.28 -2.90
C ARG A 18 -68.09 -8.50 -2.91
N TYR A 19 -68.34 -7.79 -3.99
CA TYR A 19 -69.53 -6.96 -4.17
C TYR A 19 -70.31 -7.35 -5.43
N TYR A 20 -71.63 -7.28 -5.37
CA TYR A 20 -72.53 -7.39 -6.52
C TYR A 20 -73.28 -6.06 -6.71
N LEU A 21 -73.64 -5.79 -7.97
CA LEU A 21 -74.43 -4.61 -8.32
C LEU A 21 -75.91 -5.01 -8.38
N ASP A 22 -76.76 -4.25 -7.71
CA ASP A 22 -78.22 -4.39 -7.80
C ASP A 22 -78.84 -2.99 -7.84
N ASN A 23 -79.64 -2.71 -8.87
CA ASN A 23 -80.29 -1.40 -9.12
C ASN A 23 -79.33 -0.18 -9.01
N GLY A 24 -78.15 -0.27 -9.61
CA GLY A 24 -77.16 0.84 -9.63
C GLY A 24 -76.42 1.07 -8.31
N LEU A 25 -76.65 0.22 -7.30
CA LEU A 25 -76.03 0.27 -5.98
C LEU A 25 -75.15 -0.97 -5.75
N TRP A 26 -74.03 -0.77 -5.05
CA TRP A 26 -73.11 -1.85 -4.70
C TRP A 26 -73.45 -2.46 -3.34
N TYR A 27 -73.63 -3.77 -3.33
CA TYR A 27 -73.85 -4.56 -2.12
C TYR A 27 -72.69 -5.52 -1.92
N CYS A 28 -72.15 -5.61 -0.71
CA CYS A 28 -71.21 -6.69 -0.40
C CYS A 28 -71.95 -8.03 -0.46
N ARG A 29 -71.25 -9.16 -0.56
CA ARG A 29 -71.87 -10.50 -0.59
C ARG A 29 -72.79 -10.77 0.62
N ARG A 30 -72.57 -10.09 1.74
CA ARG A 30 -73.41 -10.16 2.96
C ARG A 30 -74.60 -9.19 2.96
N GLY A 31 -74.84 -8.45 1.87
CA GLY A 31 -76.00 -7.56 1.70
C GLY A 31 -75.81 -6.13 2.22
N HIS A 32 -74.59 -5.73 2.58
CA HIS A 32 -74.30 -4.37 3.07
C HIS A 32 -74.13 -3.39 1.92
N LEU A 33 -74.84 -2.26 1.99
CA LEU A 33 -74.77 -1.18 1.00
C LEU A 33 -73.46 -0.40 1.15
N GLN A 34 -72.76 -0.17 0.04
CA GLN A 34 -71.60 0.72 0.01
C GLN A 34 -72.07 2.17 -0.18
N GLU A 35 -71.93 3.00 0.85
CA GLU A 35 -72.28 4.43 0.78
C GLU A 35 -71.38 5.18 -0.22
N GLY A 36 -71.99 5.95 -1.13
CA GLY A 36 -71.29 7.00 -1.89
C GLY A 36 -71.04 6.79 -3.39
N VAL A 37 -71.46 5.68 -4.03
CA VAL A 37 -71.28 5.50 -5.48
C VAL A 37 -72.52 4.90 -6.14
N GLN A 38 -73.36 5.75 -6.72
CA GLN A 38 -74.34 5.36 -7.73
C GLN A 38 -73.65 5.29 -9.08
N VAL A 39 -73.74 4.15 -9.75
CA VAL A 39 -73.34 4.06 -11.17
C VAL A 39 -74.52 4.59 -11.98
N ALA A 40 -74.35 5.71 -12.66
CA ALA A 40 -75.32 6.16 -13.65
C ALA A 40 -75.34 5.13 -14.80
N GLU A 41 -76.52 4.61 -15.15
CA GLU A 41 -76.71 3.91 -16.42
C GLU A 41 -76.65 4.95 -17.54
N ASP A 42 -75.44 5.25 -17.99
CA ASP A 42 -75.25 6.07 -19.17
C ASP A 42 -75.71 5.27 -20.39
N ALA A 43 -76.80 5.75 -20.99
CA ALA A 43 -77.38 5.23 -22.21
C ALA A 43 -76.37 5.14 -23.36
N ASP A 44 -76.49 4.06 -24.15
CA ASP A 44 -75.75 3.72 -25.37
C ASP A 44 -75.18 4.92 -26.15
N PHE A 45 -73.97 5.34 -25.79
CA PHE A 45 -73.09 6.11 -26.67
C PHE A 45 -72.09 5.13 -27.30
N GLY A 46 -72.13 5.03 -28.62
CA GLY A 46 -71.42 4.02 -29.41
C GLY A 46 -69.93 3.86 -29.07
N ASN A 47 -69.58 2.68 -28.58
CA ASN A 47 -68.22 2.19 -28.36
C ASN A 47 -67.50 1.88 -29.70
N LEU A 48 -67.24 2.90 -30.53
CA LEU A 48 -66.39 2.79 -31.72
C LEU A 48 -64.94 3.27 -31.47
N GLY A 49 -64.53 3.43 -30.22
CA GLY A 49 -63.15 3.71 -29.84
C GLY A 49 -62.46 2.47 -29.30
N LYS A 50 -61.66 1.77 -30.11
CA LYS A 50 -60.68 0.79 -29.57
C LYS A 50 -59.64 1.55 -28.76
N THR A 51 -59.76 1.54 -27.44
CA THR A 51 -58.70 2.00 -26.53
C THR A 51 -57.57 0.98 -26.56
N HIS A 52 -56.66 1.14 -27.54
CA HIS A 52 -55.42 0.42 -27.57
C HIS A 52 -54.57 0.92 -26.40
N ARG A 53 -54.51 0.15 -25.31
CA ARG A 53 -53.56 0.41 -24.23
C ARG A 53 -52.18 0.31 -24.86
N LEU A 54 -51.55 1.45 -25.17
CA LEU A 54 -50.17 1.48 -25.64
C LEU A 54 -49.36 0.72 -24.59
N LYS A 55 -48.93 -0.49 -24.96
CA LYS A 55 -47.95 -1.24 -24.20
C LYS A 55 -46.75 -0.31 -24.15
N LYS A 56 -46.51 0.28 -22.96
CA LYS A 56 -45.34 1.10 -22.71
C LYS A 56 -44.19 0.34 -23.31
N GLU A 57 -43.57 0.88 -24.35
CA GLU A 57 -42.38 0.28 -24.93
C GLU A 57 -41.44 0.05 -23.75
N THR A 58 -41.27 -1.21 -23.38
CA THR A 58 -40.11 -1.62 -22.62
C THR A 58 -38.97 -1.34 -23.55
N ARG A 59 -38.48 -0.09 -23.54
CA ARG A 59 -37.10 0.20 -23.87
C ARG A 59 -36.34 -0.82 -23.06
N GLU A 60 -35.83 -1.83 -23.74
CA GLU A 60 -34.84 -2.75 -23.18
C GLU A 60 -33.79 -1.83 -22.58
N LYS A 61 -33.81 -1.71 -21.25
CA LYS A 61 -32.71 -1.08 -20.55
C LYS A 61 -31.59 -2.08 -20.78
N ALA A 62 -30.81 -1.90 -21.85
CA ALA A 62 -29.58 -2.63 -22.06
C ALA A 62 -28.92 -2.71 -20.69
N SER A 63 -28.71 -3.93 -20.19
CA SER A 63 -28.18 -4.15 -18.85
C SER A 63 -26.96 -3.25 -18.71
N LYS A 64 -27.05 -2.22 -17.86
CA LYS A 64 -25.99 -1.20 -17.77
C LYS A 64 -24.65 -1.87 -17.49
N THR A 65 -24.69 -2.97 -16.76
CA THR A 65 -23.55 -3.74 -16.27
C THR A 65 -23.36 -5.00 -17.11
N LEU A 66 -22.14 -5.23 -17.58
CA LEU A 66 -21.73 -6.47 -18.25
C LEU A 66 -21.63 -7.61 -17.23
N ARG A 67 -21.71 -8.87 -17.66
CA ARG A 67 -21.48 -10.05 -16.83
C ARG A 67 -20.59 -11.06 -17.57
N GLY A 68 -19.97 -11.99 -16.84
CA GLY A 68 -19.12 -13.03 -17.41
C GLY A 68 -17.90 -12.47 -18.16
N ARG A 69 -17.55 -13.09 -19.28
CA ARG A 69 -16.33 -12.78 -20.06
C ARG A 69 -16.24 -11.33 -20.56
N PRO A 70 -17.32 -10.71 -21.08
CA PRO A 70 -17.32 -9.28 -21.41
C PRO A 70 -16.97 -8.38 -20.22
N ALA A 71 -17.34 -8.76 -18.99
CA ALA A 71 -16.97 -8.01 -17.80
C ALA A 71 -15.49 -8.21 -17.42
N TYR A 72 -14.97 -9.43 -17.55
CA TYR A 72 -13.56 -9.75 -17.27
C TYR A 72 -12.60 -9.06 -18.25
N THR A 73 -12.94 -9.08 -19.54
CA THR A 73 -12.18 -8.36 -20.57
C THR A 73 -12.21 -6.85 -20.32
N LEU A 74 -13.37 -6.28 -20.00
CA LEU A 74 -13.48 -4.88 -19.62
C LEU A 74 -12.65 -4.55 -18.36
N PHE A 75 -12.67 -5.41 -17.34
CA PHE A 75 -11.86 -5.24 -16.13
C PHE A 75 -10.37 -5.16 -16.46
N LEU A 76 -9.84 -6.07 -17.29
CA LEU A 76 -8.44 -6.05 -17.70
C LEU A 76 -8.09 -4.83 -18.56
N GLN A 77 -9.00 -4.38 -19.43
CA GLN A 77 -8.83 -3.14 -20.19
C GLN A 77 -8.78 -1.91 -19.28
N ILE A 78 -9.64 -1.85 -18.25
CA ILE A 78 -9.60 -0.79 -17.23
C ILE A 78 -8.27 -0.85 -16.48
N TYR A 79 -7.84 -2.04 -16.04
CA TYR A 79 -6.57 -2.23 -15.36
C TYR A 79 -5.38 -1.76 -16.21
N GLN A 80 -5.36 -2.13 -17.49
CA GLN A 80 -4.33 -1.71 -18.43
C GLN A 80 -4.31 -0.19 -18.64
N LEU A 81 -5.49 0.44 -18.74
CA LEU A 81 -5.59 1.90 -18.84
C LEU A 81 -5.04 2.59 -17.58
N ILE A 82 -5.35 2.06 -16.40
CA ILE A 82 -4.83 2.55 -15.12
C ILE A 82 -3.31 2.44 -15.09
N LEU A 83 -2.77 1.26 -15.39
CA LEU A 83 -1.33 1.01 -15.41
C LEU A 83 -0.61 1.94 -16.39
N TRP A 84 -1.17 2.15 -17.57
CA TRP A 84 -0.65 3.10 -18.56
C TRP A 84 -0.63 4.53 -18.01
N LYS A 85 -1.69 5.01 -17.36
CA LYS A 85 -1.73 6.36 -16.76
C LYS A 85 -0.68 6.53 -15.66
N GLN A 86 -0.50 5.51 -14.83
CA GLN A 86 0.53 5.53 -13.78
C GLN A 86 1.94 5.61 -14.40
N CYS A 87 2.22 4.84 -15.46
CA CYS A 87 3.48 4.92 -16.19
C CYS A 87 3.69 6.27 -16.87
N HIS A 88 2.66 6.80 -17.51
CA HIS A 88 2.71 8.09 -18.19
C HIS A 88 3.11 9.21 -17.23
N VAL A 89 2.52 9.26 -16.03
CA VAL A 89 2.90 10.23 -14.99
C VAL A 89 4.37 10.04 -14.56
N LEU A 90 4.81 8.80 -14.36
CA LEU A 90 6.20 8.53 -13.99
C LEU A 90 7.20 9.05 -15.04
N ILE A 91 6.90 8.86 -16.33
CA ILE A 91 7.79 9.27 -17.42
C ILE A 91 7.75 10.80 -17.62
N HIS A 92 6.57 11.39 -17.74
CA HIS A 92 6.42 12.79 -18.11
C HIS A 92 6.60 13.76 -16.93
N ASP A 93 6.09 13.41 -15.76
CA ASP A 93 6.09 14.32 -14.60
C ASP A 93 7.29 14.06 -13.68
N HIS A 94 7.68 12.78 -13.50
CA HIS A 94 8.80 12.39 -12.63
C HIS A 94 10.12 12.12 -13.38
N GLY A 95 10.13 12.20 -14.71
CA GLY A 95 11.35 12.09 -15.53
C GLY A 95 11.95 10.70 -15.57
N PHE A 96 11.14 9.65 -15.39
CA PHE A 96 11.59 8.27 -15.62
C PHE A 96 11.89 8.05 -17.12
N PRO A 97 12.82 7.13 -17.45
CA PRO A 97 13.11 6.77 -18.84
C PRO A 97 11.89 6.22 -19.56
N GLU A 98 11.76 6.52 -20.86
CA GLU A 98 10.66 6.02 -21.71
C GLU A 98 10.66 4.48 -21.82
N GLU A 99 11.84 3.85 -21.68
CA GLU A 99 11.99 2.40 -21.65
C GLU A 99 11.23 1.73 -20.49
N LEU A 100 10.87 2.49 -19.43
CA LEU A 100 10.06 1.98 -18.32
C LEU A 100 8.71 1.45 -18.82
N GLU A 101 8.05 2.15 -19.74
CA GLU A 101 6.76 1.71 -20.28
C GLU A 101 6.89 0.36 -21.00
N VAL A 102 8.00 0.16 -21.71
CA VAL A 102 8.28 -1.10 -22.41
C VAL A 102 8.43 -2.26 -21.41
N VAL A 103 9.23 -2.07 -20.36
CA VAL A 103 9.44 -3.11 -19.34
C VAL A 103 8.14 -3.42 -18.59
N VAL A 104 7.37 -2.39 -18.21
CA VAL A 104 6.06 -2.57 -17.58
C VAL A 104 5.09 -3.33 -18.49
N ARG A 105 5.05 -2.98 -19.77
CA ARG A 105 4.20 -3.65 -20.76
C ARG A 105 4.58 -5.10 -20.93
N ASP A 106 5.88 -5.41 -20.96
CA ASP A 106 6.36 -6.79 -21.11
C ASP A 106 6.04 -7.64 -19.87
N LEU A 107 6.24 -7.08 -18.66
CA LEU A 107 5.81 -7.73 -17.41
C LEU A 107 4.29 -7.97 -17.39
N TRP A 108 3.50 -6.97 -17.78
CA TRP A 108 2.05 -7.10 -17.85
C TRP A 108 1.61 -8.14 -18.89
N ALA A 109 2.28 -8.20 -20.05
CA ALA A 109 2.01 -9.19 -21.08
C ALA A 109 2.29 -10.62 -20.60
N LEU A 110 3.35 -10.83 -19.81
CA LEU A 110 3.61 -12.12 -19.15
C LEU A 110 2.44 -12.47 -18.21
N ARG A 111 2.01 -11.53 -17.37
CA ARG A 111 0.89 -11.76 -16.44
C ARG A 111 -0.45 -12.01 -17.14
N LEU A 112 -0.68 -11.41 -18.31
CA LEU A 112 -1.90 -11.63 -19.10
C LEU A 112 -2.04 -13.08 -19.61
N GLN A 113 -0.95 -13.82 -19.77
CA GLN A 113 -0.98 -15.22 -20.20
C GLN A 113 -1.77 -16.11 -19.23
N ASP A 114 -1.71 -15.80 -17.92
CA ASP A 114 -2.45 -16.57 -16.91
C ASP A 114 -3.96 -16.29 -16.93
N PHE A 115 -4.40 -15.23 -17.61
CA PHE A 115 -5.81 -14.89 -17.82
C PHE A 115 -6.34 -15.34 -19.18
N GLU A 116 -5.48 -15.85 -20.07
CA GLU A 116 -5.86 -16.24 -21.44
C GLU A 116 -7.00 -17.26 -21.43
N SER A 117 -6.89 -18.35 -20.67
CA SER A 117 -7.94 -19.38 -20.55
C SER A 117 -9.30 -18.81 -20.09
N ARG A 118 -9.30 -17.87 -19.14
CA ARG A 118 -10.53 -17.18 -18.67
C ARG A 118 -11.16 -16.29 -19.74
N ILE A 119 -10.41 -15.88 -20.75
CA ILE A 119 -10.86 -15.01 -21.84
C ILE A 119 -11.23 -15.84 -23.08
N THR A 120 -10.50 -16.94 -23.36
CA THR A 120 -10.55 -17.67 -24.63
C THR A 120 -11.39 -18.94 -24.64
N ASP A 121 -11.67 -19.60 -23.50
CA ASP A 121 -12.27 -20.94 -23.49
C ASP A 121 -13.75 -20.95 -23.94
N ALA A 122 -13.98 -20.84 -25.25
CA ALA A 122 -15.28 -20.86 -25.91
C ALA A 122 -15.90 -22.27 -26.03
N THR A 123 -15.66 -23.17 -25.09
CA THR A 123 -16.29 -24.50 -25.10
C THR A 123 -17.68 -24.44 -24.46
N GLY A 124 -18.62 -23.85 -25.21
CA GLY A 124 -19.94 -24.42 -25.44
C GLY A 124 -20.95 -24.65 -24.31
N ASP A 125 -20.76 -24.14 -23.09
CA ASP A 125 -21.72 -24.38 -21.98
C ASP A 125 -22.27 -23.11 -21.28
N ASP A 126 -21.81 -21.91 -21.66
CA ASP A 126 -22.23 -20.65 -21.00
C ASP A 126 -23.65 -20.16 -21.39
N ASP A 127 -24.43 -20.93 -22.15
CA ASP A 127 -25.86 -20.66 -22.37
C ASP A 127 -26.78 -21.40 -21.37
N ASP A 128 -26.24 -22.21 -20.43
CA ASP A 128 -27.04 -22.99 -19.45
C ASP A 128 -26.83 -22.61 -17.97
N ASP A 129 -26.15 -21.49 -17.66
CA ASP A 129 -26.10 -20.94 -16.29
C ASP A 129 -27.44 -20.34 -15.81
N THR A 130 -28.55 -20.66 -16.49
CA THR A 130 -29.91 -20.32 -16.08
C THR A 130 -30.70 -21.50 -15.51
N GLU A 131 -30.10 -22.68 -15.30
CA GLU A 131 -30.83 -23.83 -14.75
C GLU A 131 -30.25 -24.35 -13.42
N SER A 132 -30.96 -23.97 -12.35
CA SER A 132 -31.24 -24.76 -11.13
C SER A 132 -30.07 -25.47 -10.43
N GLU A 133 -29.66 -24.91 -9.28
CA GLU A 133 -29.01 -25.70 -8.23
C GLU A 133 -29.95 -26.82 -7.75
N LEU A 134 -29.78 -28.01 -8.33
CA LEU A 134 -30.38 -29.24 -7.86
C LEU A 134 -29.27 -30.13 -7.29
N PHE A 135 -29.33 -30.30 -5.98
CA PHE A 135 -28.66 -31.33 -5.19
C PHE A 135 -28.55 -32.66 -5.97
N SER A 136 -27.33 -33.05 -6.31
CA SER A 136 -27.03 -34.41 -6.77
C SER A 136 -25.91 -35.01 -5.92
N SER A 137 -26.28 -35.96 -5.09
CA SER A 137 -25.40 -36.72 -4.21
C SER A 137 -25.13 -38.11 -4.81
N GLN A 138 -24.09 -38.23 -5.63
CA GLN A 138 -23.47 -39.52 -5.97
C GLN A 138 -21.95 -39.36 -6.21
N PRO A 139 -21.11 -40.28 -5.69
CA PRO A 139 -19.66 -40.16 -5.78
C PRO A 139 -19.17 -40.64 -7.16
N ALA A 140 -18.42 -39.78 -7.85
CA ALA A 140 -17.76 -40.11 -9.11
C ALA A 140 -16.57 -41.06 -8.88
N GLY A 141 -16.51 -42.11 -9.69
CA GLY A 141 -15.42 -43.08 -9.73
C GLY A 141 -14.11 -42.45 -10.21
N LYS A 142 -13.00 -42.95 -9.66
CA LYS A 142 -11.64 -42.62 -10.08
C LYS A 142 -11.39 -43.13 -11.50
N ASP A 143 -11.04 -42.22 -12.41
CA ASP A 143 -10.29 -42.56 -13.62
C ASP A 143 -8.98 -41.77 -13.63
N GLU A 144 -7.87 -42.50 -13.65
CA GLU A 144 -6.52 -42.00 -13.87
C GLU A 144 -6.25 -41.96 -15.38
N SER A 145 -6.08 -40.77 -15.96
CA SER A 145 -5.00 -40.48 -16.93
C SER A 145 -5.12 -39.09 -17.56
N ARG A 146 -3.94 -38.46 -17.63
CA ARG A 146 -3.52 -37.21 -18.29
C ARG A 146 -3.38 -36.01 -17.37
N ASP A 147 -2.14 -35.53 -17.36
CA ASP A 147 -1.55 -34.43 -16.63
C ASP A 147 -2.21 -33.10 -17.06
N GLY A 148 -3.42 -32.88 -16.56
CA GLY A 148 -4.18 -31.64 -16.71
C GLY A 148 -3.93 -30.76 -15.49
N PHE A 149 -3.38 -29.58 -15.74
CA PHE A 149 -3.23 -28.48 -14.80
C PHE A 149 -4.46 -28.34 -13.89
N LYS A 150 -4.30 -28.64 -12.59
CA LYS A 150 -5.39 -28.55 -11.62
C LYS A 150 -5.74 -27.08 -11.38
N PRO A 151 -6.98 -26.61 -11.63
CA PRO A 151 -7.39 -25.21 -11.50
C PRO A 151 -7.68 -24.83 -10.05
N ASN A 152 -6.85 -25.29 -9.11
CA ASN A 152 -6.98 -24.96 -7.68
C ASN A 152 -5.76 -24.20 -7.19
N SER A 153 -5.33 -23.22 -7.99
CA SER A 153 -4.07 -22.51 -7.83
C SER A 153 -4.37 -21.08 -7.38
N ARG A 154 -3.82 -20.66 -6.24
CA ARG A 154 -3.82 -19.30 -5.68
C ARG A 154 -3.24 -18.21 -6.63
N TYR A 155 -3.05 -18.53 -7.90
CA TYR A 155 -2.41 -17.73 -8.96
C TYR A 155 -3.43 -17.13 -9.94
N LEU A 156 -4.72 -17.50 -9.83
CA LEU A 156 -5.82 -16.94 -10.63
C LEU A 156 -6.63 -15.86 -9.88
N GLU A 157 -6.03 -15.24 -8.87
CA GLU A 157 -6.63 -14.07 -8.21
C GLU A 157 -6.50 -12.85 -9.14
N TRP A 158 -7.57 -12.05 -9.23
CA TRP A 158 -7.55 -10.83 -10.03
C TRP A 158 -6.44 -9.89 -9.54
N PRO A 159 -5.71 -9.23 -10.46
CA PRO A 159 -4.66 -8.30 -10.10
C PRO A 159 -5.24 -7.16 -9.29
N ARG A 160 -4.65 -6.93 -8.11
CA ARG A 160 -5.10 -5.89 -7.19
C ARG A 160 -4.59 -4.54 -7.67
N LEU A 161 -5.21 -3.46 -7.22
CA LEU A 161 -4.72 -2.11 -7.55
C LEU A 161 -3.30 -1.88 -7.01
N ILE A 162 -2.95 -2.40 -5.82
CA ILE A 162 -1.60 -2.30 -5.28
C ILE A 162 -0.54 -2.93 -6.19
N ASP A 163 -0.91 -4.00 -6.90
CA ASP A 163 -0.02 -4.71 -7.80
C ASP A 163 0.34 -3.83 -9.02
N SER A 164 -0.50 -2.84 -9.40
CA SER A 164 -0.23 -1.96 -10.54
C SER A 164 1.00 -1.08 -10.30
N VAL A 165 1.03 -0.40 -9.16
CA VAL A 165 2.16 0.44 -8.76
C VAL A 165 3.37 -0.42 -8.36
N ALA A 166 3.15 -1.58 -7.73
CA ALA A 166 4.23 -2.52 -7.43
C ALA A 166 4.92 -3.04 -8.71
N LEU A 167 4.16 -3.23 -9.79
CA LEU A 167 4.71 -3.63 -11.09
C LEU A 167 5.53 -2.50 -11.73
N CYS A 168 5.10 -1.24 -11.60
CA CYS A 168 5.92 -0.07 -11.99
C CYS A 168 7.23 -0.01 -11.19
N TYR A 169 7.19 -0.24 -9.88
CA TYR A 169 8.39 -0.33 -9.05
C TYR A 169 9.30 -1.47 -9.50
N LEU A 170 8.75 -2.67 -9.74
CA LEU A 170 9.53 -3.84 -10.17
C LEU A 170 10.21 -3.59 -11.53
N ALA A 171 9.54 -2.91 -12.46
CA ALA A 171 10.13 -2.49 -13.73
C ALA A 171 11.30 -1.52 -13.52
N ALA A 172 11.12 -0.52 -12.66
CA ALA A 172 12.20 0.42 -12.32
C ALA A 172 13.38 -0.28 -11.63
N PHE A 173 13.11 -1.28 -10.79
CA PHE A 173 14.10 -2.12 -10.13
C PHE A 173 14.89 -2.97 -11.14
N LEU A 174 14.22 -3.61 -12.11
CA LEU A 174 14.85 -4.36 -13.21
C LEU A 174 15.77 -3.47 -14.06
N MET A 175 15.36 -2.22 -14.31
CA MET A 175 16.16 -1.22 -15.01
C MET A 175 17.31 -0.64 -14.16
N ARG A 176 17.44 -1.06 -12.90
CA ARG A 176 18.44 -0.58 -11.94
C ARG A 176 18.37 0.93 -11.69
N LEU A 177 17.16 1.50 -11.71
CA LEU A 177 16.97 2.91 -11.36
C LEU A 177 17.22 3.14 -9.86
N PRO A 178 17.73 4.32 -9.45
CA PRO A 178 18.05 4.62 -8.05
C PRO A 178 16.80 5.04 -7.27
N VAL A 179 15.79 4.17 -7.26
CA VAL A 179 14.49 4.36 -6.60
C VAL A 179 14.28 3.31 -5.52
N CYS A 180 13.60 3.70 -4.44
CA CYS A 180 13.26 2.85 -3.31
C CYS A 180 11.74 2.72 -3.18
N VAL A 181 11.29 1.75 -2.38
CA VAL A 181 9.86 1.52 -2.13
C VAL A 181 9.17 2.76 -1.55
N ILE A 182 9.87 3.50 -0.69
CA ILE A 182 9.35 4.74 -0.09
C ILE A 182 9.00 5.80 -1.14
N ASP A 183 9.72 5.86 -2.27
CA ASP A 183 9.44 6.88 -3.29
C ASP A 183 8.07 6.65 -3.92
N PHE A 184 7.76 5.40 -4.24
CA PHE A 184 6.46 5.03 -4.80
C PHE A 184 5.34 5.16 -3.78
N HIS A 185 5.61 4.82 -2.52
CA HIS A 185 4.66 5.05 -1.43
C HIS A 185 4.34 6.54 -1.25
N ASP A 186 5.37 7.39 -1.27
CA ASP A 186 5.21 8.85 -1.18
C ASP A 186 4.49 9.43 -2.40
N MET A 187 4.78 8.96 -3.60
CA MET A 187 4.06 9.36 -4.82
C MET A 187 2.56 8.98 -4.77
N ILE A 188 2.22 7.83 -4.17
CA ILE A 188 0.82 7.45 -3.90
C ILE A 188 0.20 8.39 -2.87
N MET A 189 0.89 8.63 -1.75
CA MET A 189 0.41 9.50 -0.67
C MET A 189 0.26 10.95 -1.11
N ARG A 190 1.07 11.43 -2.06
CA ARG A 190 0.96 12.78 -2.62
C ARG A 190 -0.08 12.87 -3.74
N GLN A 191 -0.72 11.76 -4.12
CA GLN A 191 -1.60 11.65 -5.29
C GLN A 191 -0.94 12.16 -6.56
N GLU A 192 0.38 11.98 -6.66
CA GLU A 192 1.12 12.25 -7.90
C GLU A 192 0.79 11.13 -8.89
N ILE A 193 0.88 9.87 -8.43
CA ILE A 193 0.44 8.71 -9.19
C ILE A 193 -1.05 8.42 -8.94
N PRO A 194 -1.87 8.21 -9.98
CA PRO A 194 -3.26 7.82 -9.83
C PRO A 194 -3.40 6.49 -9.07
N TYR A 195 -3.92 6.55 -7.84
CA TYR A 195 -4.13 5.39 -6.99
C TYR A 195 -5.42 5.50 -6.18
N ALA A 196 -5.53 6.53 -5.34
CA ALA A 196 -6.80 6.84 -4.68
C ALA A 196 -7.83 7.24 -5.74
N ARG A 197 -9.04 6.68 -5.66
CA ARG A 197 -10.15 6.94 -6.61
C ARG A 197 -9.76 6.80 -8.08
N VAL A 198 -8.95 5.79 -8.38
CA VAL A 198 -8.43 5.56 -9.73
C VAL A 198 -9.52 5.51 -10.82
N LEU A 199 -10.72 5.03 -10.47
CA LEU A 199 -11.89 4.97 -11.36
C LEU A 199 -12.38 6.35 -11.84
N ALA A 200 -12.06 7.44 -11.15
CA ALA A 200 -12.36 8.79 -11.61
C ALA A 200 -11.56 9.16 -12.87
N THR A 201 -10.39 8.54 -13.06
CA THR A 201 -9.58 8.73 -14.27
C THR A 201 -10.10 7.90 -15.45
N VAL A 202 -10.96 6.91 -15.22
CA VAL A 202 -11.44 5.98 -16.26
C VAL A 202 -12.68 6.57 -16.95
N PRO A 203 -12.82 6.41 -18.28
CA PRO A 203 -14.02 6.85 -18.98
C PRO A 203 -15.31 6.26 -18.39
N ARG A 204 -16.34 7.11 -18.30
CA ARG A 204 -17.63 6.76 -17.69
C ARG A 204 -18.28 5.54 -18.32
N GLU A 205 -18.18 5.42 -19.64
CA GLU A 205 -18.75 4.31 -20.40
C GLU A 205 -18.18 2.95 -19.98
N MET A 206 -16.90 2.90 -19.60
CA MET A 206 -16.25 1.69 -19.09
C MET A 206 -16.64 1.45 -17.62
N ARG A 207 -16.60 2.51 -16.80
CA ARG A 207 -16.92 2.42 -15.37
C ARG A 207 -18.36 1.97 -15.12
N ASP A 208 -19.33 2.56 -15.80
CA ASP A 208 -20.75 2.28 -15.56
C ASP A 208 -21.16 0.87 -16.05
N ARG A 209 -20.32 0.24 -16.88
CA ARG A 209 -20.48 -1.12 -17.41
C ARG A 209 -19.83 -2.20 -16.56
N LEU A 210 -19.00 -1.84 -15.59
CA LEU A 210 -18.27 -2.79 -14.76
C LEU A 210 -19.17 -3.35 -13.63
N PRO A 211 -19.16 -4.67 -13.34
CA PRO A 211 -19.81 -5.25 -12.17
C PRO A 211 -19.32 -4.66 -10.86
N PRO A 212 -20.19 -4.57 -9.82
CA PRO A 212 -19.78 -4.06 -8.51
C PRO A 212 -18.67 -4.91 -7.87
N GLU A 213 -18.63 -6.22 -8.10
CA GLU A 213 -17.61 -7.12 -7.55
C GLU A 213 -16.20 -6.78 -8.08
N LEU A 214 -16.11 -6.46 -9.37
CA LEU A 214 -14.86 -6.06 -10.02
C LEU A 214 -14.53 -4.59 -9.75
N THR A 215 -15.56 -3.75 -9.57
CA THR A 215 -15.41 -2.35 -9.16
C THR A 215 -14.76 -2.26 -7.77
N ALA A 216 -15.15 -3.12 -6.83
CA ALA A 216 -14.60 -3.16 -5.48
C ALA A 216 -13.08 -3.41 -5.43
N ILE A 217 -12.51 -4.06 -6.46
CA ILE A 217 -11.05 -4.29 -6.56
C ILE A 217 -10.28 -2.99 -6.81
N PHE A 218 -10.91 -2.05 -7.54
CA PHE A 218 -10.35 -0.74 -7.84
C PHE A 218 -10.70 0.33 -6.79
N GLU A 219 -11.78 0.12 -6.03
CA GLU A 219 -12.20 1.00 -4.95
C GLU A 219 -11.35 0.79 -3.70
N VAL A 220 -10.23 1.50 -3.65
CA VAL A 220 -9.36 1.52 -2.48
C VAL A 220 -9.86 2.59 -1.51
N ASN A 221 -10.47 2.15 -0.41
CA ASN A 221 -10.98 3.02 0.66
C ASN A 221 -9.87 3.55 1.59
N THR A 222 -8.71 2.89 1.63
CA THR A 222 -7.58 3.27 2.47
C THR A 222 -6.28 3.13 1.69
N ILE A 223 -5.42 4.15 1.76
CA ILE A 223 -4.09 4.06 1.15
C ILE A 223 -3.30 2.95 1.86
N PRO A 224 -2.62 2.04 1.12
CA PRO A 224 -1.87 0.97 1.74
C PRO A 224 -0.77 1.53 2.63
N ASN A 225 -0.64 0.94 3.82
CA ASN A 225 0.53 1.13 4.65
C ASN A 225 1.79 0.68 3.88
N ALA A 226 2.92 1.30 4.20
CA ALA A 226 4.19 1.03 3.51
C ALA A 226 4.59 -0.45 3.60
N ASP A 227 4.33 -1.10 4.75
CA ASP A 227 4.55 -2.54 4.92
C ASP A 227 3.66 -3.40 4.01
N ARG A 228 2.37 -3.04 3.86
CA ARG A 228 1.47 -3.73 2.91
C ARG A 228 1.97 -3.60 1.47
N PHE A 229 2.59 -2.47 1.15
CA PHE A 229 3.20 -2.24 -0.17
C PHE A 229 4.45 -3.10 -0.38
N HIS A 230 5.35 -3.18 0.61
CA HIS A 230 6.48 -4.12 0.62
C HIS A 230 6.03 -5.58 0.42
N ARG A 231 5.00 -6.03 1.15
CA ARG A 231 4.43 -7.38 0.98
C ARG A 231 3.87 -7.60 -0.42
N GLY A 232 3.23 -6.58 -1.01
CA GLY A 232 2.74 -6.63 -2.39
C GLY A 232 3.86 -6.79 -3.42
N ILE A 233 4.95 -6.02 -3.27
CA ILE A 233 6.13 -6.11 -4.12
C ILE A 233 6.82 -7.48 -3.97
N MET A 234 7.00 -7.95 -2.73
CA MET A 234 7.59 -9.26 -2.45
C MET A 234 6.77 -10.39 -3.09
N ALA A 235 5.45 -10.36 -2.94
CA ALA A 235 4.56 -11.34 -3.56
C ALA A 235 4.68 -11.32 -5.09
N LEU A 236 4.79 -10.12 -5.69
CA LEU A 236 4.96 -9.96 -7.13
C LEU A 236 6.33 -10.48 -7.61
N ALA A 237 7.40 -10.16 -6.89
CA ALA A 237 8.76 -10.62 -7.18
C ALA A 237 8.83 -12.16 -7.16
N LEU A 238 8.32 -12.78 -6.09
CA LEU A 238 8.26 -14.24 -5.97
C LEU A 238 7.37 -14.88 -7.03
N PHE A 239 6.27 -14.22 -7.41
CA PHE A 239 5.40 -14.68 -8.48
C PHE A 239 6.15 -14.74 -9.81
N TYR A 240 6.81 -13.65 -10.24
CA TYR A 240 7.55 -13.64 -11.51
C TYR A 240 8.75 -14.59 -11.51
N GLN A 241 9.49 -14.68 -10.39
CA GLN A 241 10.58 -15.64 -10.24
C GLN A 241 10.09 -17.09 -10.36
N ARG A 242 8.97 -17.44 -9.73
CA ARG A 242 8.43 -18.82 -9.74
C ARG A 242 7.80 -19.19 -11.08
N ARG A 243 7.09 -18.26 -11.72
CA ARG A 243 6.26 -18.55 -12.89
C ARG A 243 6.99 -18.39 -14.22
N PHE A 244 7.93 -17.45 -14.28
CA PHE A 244 8.63 -17.05 -15.50
C PHE A 244 10.16 -17.16 -15.38
N GLU A 245 10.67 -17.69 -14.25
CA GLU A 245 12.12 -17.82 -14.00
C GLU A 245 12.86 -16.47 -14.17
N LEU A 246 12.18 -15.38 -13.79
CA LEU A 246 12.72 -14.04 -13.93
C LEU A 246 13.81 -13.78 -12.87
N ASP A 247 15.05 -13.66 -13.30
CA ASP A 247 16.15 -13.28 -12.42
C ASP A 247 16.10 -11.78 -12.07
N LEU A 248 15.91 -11.48 -10.79
CA LEU A 248 15.92 -10.11 -10.28
C LEU A 248 17.35 -9.68 -9.91
N PRO A 249 17.84 -8.55 -10.46
CA PRO A 249 19.17 -8.06 -10.12
C PRO A 249 19.23 -7.57 -8.67
N PRO A 250 20.45 -7.37 -8.10
CA PRO A 250 20.58 -6.66 -6.84
C PRO A 250 20.21 -5.17 -6.99
N LEU A 251 19.79 -4.56 -5.89
CA LEU A 251 19.55 -3.12 -5.77
C LEU A 251 20.73 -2.31 -6.36
N ASN A 252 20.46 -1.13 -6.92
CA ASN A 252 21.51 -0.22 -7.36
C ASN A 252 22.25 0.41 -6.16
N SER A 253 23.07 -0.41 -5.47
CA SER A 253 23.70 -0.10 -4.20
C SER A 253 24.46 1.22 -4.21
N PRO A 254 25.33 1.54 -5.19
CA PRO A 254 26.13 2.76 -5.13
C PRO A 254 25.29 4.05 -5.12
N MET A 255 24.25 4.10 -5.96
CA MET A 255 23.41 5.29 -6.10
C MET A 255 22.41 5.41 -4.94
N VAL A 256 21.79 4.29 -4.55
CA VAL A 256 20.83 4.26 -3.45
C VAL A 256 21.53 4.57 -2.12
N LEU A 257 22.70 3.99 -1.86
CA LEU A 257 23.48 4.27 -0.65
C LEU A 257 23.86 5.75 -0.55
N PHE A 258 24.39 6.33 -1.62
CA PHE A 258 24.73 7.76 -1.63
C PHE A 258 23.50 8.64 -1.40
N ARG A 259 22.36 8.28 -2.01
CA ARG A 259 21.08 9.00 -1.83
C ARG A 259 20.60 8.95 -0.38
N LEU A 260 20.65 7.78 0.25
CA LEU A 260 20.23 7.59 1.64
C LEU A 260 21.13 8.34 2.62
N ILE A 261 22.46 8.23 2.45
CA ILE A 261 23.44 8.99 3.27
C ILE A 261 23.19 10.50 3.15
N LYS A 262 22.97 10.99 1.92
CA LYS A 262 22.65 12.39 1.67
C LYS A 262 21.35 12.84 2.34
N ARG A 263 20.32 12.00 2.33
CA ARG A 263 19.00 12.29 2.94
C ARG A 263 19.05 12.26 4.47
N LEU A 264 19.89 11.39 5.04
CA LEU A 264 20.17 11.33 6.48
C LEU A 264 21.19 12.38 6.93
N ALA A 265 21.74 13.17 6.01
CA ALA A 265 22.77 14.17 6.27
C ALA A 265 24.00 13.61 7.01
N LEU A 266 24.37 12.36 6.69
CA LEU A 266 25.48 11.66 7.31
C LEU A 266 26.82 11.96 6.61
N PRO A 267 27.96 11.85 7.32
CA PRO A 267 29.29 12.00 6.73
C PRO A 267 29.59 10.97 5.63
N THR A 268 30.46 11.33 4.68
CA THR A 268 30.80 10.48 3.53
C THR A 268 31.53 9.20 3.91
N GLU A 269 32.16 9.16 5.07
CA GLU A 269 32.85 8.01 5.65
C GLU A 269 31.90 6.82 5.84
N ILE A 270 30.61 7.10 6.11
CA ILE A 270 29.57 6.07 6.24
C ILE A 270 29.45 5.24 4.95
N TYR A 271 29.68 5.84 3.77
CA TYR A 271 29.59 5.15 2.49
C TYR A 271 30.55 3.96 2.41
N GLU A 272 31.83 4.19 2.71
CA GLU A 272 32.83 3.13 2.64
C GLU A 272 32.63 2.11 3.77
N ALA A 273 32.27 2.57 4.97
CA ALA A 273 31.97 1.68 6.09
C ALA A 273 30.79 0.73 5.79
N THR A 274 29.73 1.23 5.17
CA THR A 274 28.59 0.40 4.75
C THR A 274 28.99 -0.61 3.69
N ARG A 275 29.87 -0.25 2.73
CA ARG A 275 30.37 -1.21 1.73
C ARG A 275 31.23 -2.30 2.36
N ILE A 276 32.11 -1.95 3.30
CA ILE A 276 32.94 -2.92 4.02
C ILE A 276 32.06 -3.87 4.84
N LEU A 277 31.05 -3.36 5.55
CA LEU A 277 30.13 -4.21 6.32
C LEU A 277 29.28 -5.09 5.42
N GLN A 278 28.85 -4.60 4.26
CA GLN A 278 28.14 -5.39 3.27
C GLN A 278 28.98 -6.61 2.84
N ASP A 279 30.25 -6.40 2.50
CA ASP A 279 31.17 -7.45 2.07
C ASP A 279 31.47 -8.44 3.22
N LEU A 280 31.62 -7.94 4.45
CA LEU A 280 31.88 -8.76 5.64
C LEU A 280 30.69 -9.67 6.01
N LEU A 281 29.47 -9.13 5.91
CA LEU A 281 28.24 -9.83 6.31
C LEU A 281 27.58 -10.60 5.15
N GLY A 282 28.08 -10.46 3.92
CA GLY A 282 27.59 -11.18 2.74
C GLY A 282 26.21 -10.72 2.25
N PHE A 283 25.82 -9.45 2.46
CA PHE A 283 24.54 -8.94 1.98
C PHE A 283 24.55 -8.71 0.47
N THR A 284 23.61 -9.34 -0.25
CA THR A 284 23.50 -9.26 -1.71
C THR A 284 22.55 -8.18 -2.20
N PHE A 285 21.65 -7.65 -1.35
CA PHE A 285 20.58 -6.73 -1.71
C PHE A 285 19.67 -7.23 -2.85
N GLN A 286 19.43 -8.53 -2.89
CA GLN A 286 18.49 -9.16 -3.82
C GLN A 286 17.22 -9.56 -3.09
N TYR A 287 16.10 -9.58 -3.82
CA TYR A 287 14.89 -10.24 -3.32
C TYR A 287 15.14 -11.74 -3.16
N PRO A 288 14.59 -12.37 -2.12
CA PRO A 288 14.79 -13.80 -1.88
C PRO A 288 14.23 -14.62 -3.03
N THR A 289 14.89 -15.73 -3.35
CA THR A 289 14.37 -16.72 -4.29
C THR A 289 13.26 -17.55 -3.64
N PRO A 290 12.34 -18.15 -4.43
CA PRO A 290 11.25 -18.97 -3.89
C PRO A 290 11.70 -20.12 -2.99
N SER A 291 12.91 -20.65 -3.21
CA SER A 291 13.52 -21.72 -2.39
C SER A 291 14.15 -21.22 -1.09
N SER A 292 14.57 -19.96 -1.05
CA SER A 292 15.17 -19.32 0.13
C SER A 292 14.17 -18.50 0.94
N TYR A 293 12.92 -18.41 0.49
CA TYR A 293 11.88 -17.66 1.16
C TYR A 293 11.43 -18.41 2.43
N ASP A 294 11.82 -17.86 3.56
CA ASP A 294 11.27 -18.22 4.87
C ASP A 294 10.40 -17.08 5.36
N GLY A 295 9.09 -17.32 5.50
CA GLY A 295 8.13 -16.34 6.03
C GLY A 295 8.49 -15.90 7.46
N ARG A 296 9.31 -16.68 8.17
CA ARG A 296 9.83 -16.32 9.49
C ARG A 296 10.94 -15.28 9.42
N LYS A 297 11.62 -15.02 8.30
CA LYS A 297 12.74 -14.05 8.23
C LYS A 297 12.39 -12.74 7.54
N THR A 298 11.10 -12.41 7.48
CA THR A 298 10.51 -11.43 6.53
C THR A 298 11.20 -10.06 6.51
N THR A 299 11.75 -9.59 7.63
CA THR A 299 12.29 -8.23 7.74
C THR A 299 13.59 -8.05 6.97
N LEU A 300 14.57 -8.94 7.15
CA LEU A 300 15.85 -8.90 6.44
C LEU A 300 15.74 -9.42 4.98
N LEU A 301 14.56 -9.70 4.45
CA LEU A 301 14.37 -10.05 3.04
C LEU A 301 14.26 -8.82 2.13
N LEU A 302 14.02 -7.64 2.70
CA LEU A 302 13.81 -6.41 1.94
C LEU A 302 15.16 -5.74 1.63
N PRO A 303 15.55 -5.57 0.35
CA PRO A 303 16.84 -4.97 -0.01
C PRO A 303 17.01 -3.55 0.53
N ASP A 304 15.95 -2.74 0.49
CA ASP A 304 15.94 -1.36 0.99
C ASP A 304 16.20 -1.32 2.51
N LEU A 305 15.61 -2.27 3.27
CA LEU A 305 15.81 -2.35 4.71
C LEU A 305 17.22 -2.81 5.05
N GLN A 306 17.74 -3.84 4.36
CA GLN A 306 19.12 -4.30 4.56
C GLN A 306 20.12 -3.15 4.42
N MET A 307 19.97 -2.33 3.38
CA MET A 307 20.84 -1.18 3.15
C MET A 307 20.79 -0.18 4.32
N ILE A 308 19.57 0.16 4.77
CA ILE A 308 19.38 1.13 5.86
C ILE A 308 19.90 0.60 7.19
N VAL A 309 19.70 -0.69 7.49
CA VAL A 309 20.26 -1.34 8.69
C VAL A 309 21.78 -1.22 8.69
N LEU A 310 22.45 -1.50 7.56
CA LEU A 310 23.90 -1.37 7.46
C LEU A 310 24.37 0.09 7.61
N ILE A 311 23.62 1.06 7.10
CA ILE A 311 23.91 2.49 7.31
C ILE A 311 23.81 2.86 8.79
N VAL A 312 22.75 2.43 9.48
CA VAL A 312 22.54 2.68 10.91
C VAL A 312 23.68 2.06 11.73
N ILE A 313 24.03 0.79 11.47
CA ILE A 313 25.13 0.11 12.16
C ILE A 313 26.47 0.79 11.85
N SER A 314 26.75 1.14 10.59
CA SER A 314 27.95 1.90 10.22
C SER A 314 28.06 3.21 10.99
N THR A 315 26.92 3.89 11.16
CA THR A 315 26.83 5.14 11.91
C THR A 315 27.08 4.91 13.39
N LYS A 316 26.53 3.86 14.00
CA LYS A 316 26.80 3.48 15.40
C LYS A 316 28.28 3.13 15.62
N LEU A 317 28.92 2.44 14.68
CA LEU A 317 30.32 2.03 14.80
C LEU A 317 31.29 3.22 14.68
N LEU A 318 31.05 4.12 13.73
CA LEU A 318 31.92 5.28 13.51
C LEU A 318 31.64 6.45 14.46
N PHE A 319 30.37 6.68 14.77
CA PHE A 319 29.88 7.76 15.62
C PHE A 319 29.04 7.17 16.76
N PRO A 320 29.69 6.56 17.76
CA PRO A 320 28.98 5.89 18.84
C PRO A 320 28.08 6.88 19.58
N ILE A 321 26.86 6.43 19.86
CA ILE A 321 25.78 7.24 20.43
C ILE A 321 25.69 7.04 21.95
N ASP A 322 26.77 6.60 22.57
CA ASP A 322 26.88 6.34 23.99
C ASP A 322 27.62 7.47 24.71
N ASP A 323 27.44 7.55 26.03
CA ASP A 323 28.14 8.51 26.88
C ASP A 323 29.60 8.08 27.18
N LEU A 324 30.10 7.04 26.50
CA LEU A 324 31.44 6.49 26.73
C LEU A 324 32.51 7.37 26.08
N LYS A 325 33.40 7.90 26.92
CA LYS A 325 34.52 8.74 26.49
C LYS A 325 35.62 7.89 25.83
N ARG A 326 35.54 7.74 24.50
CA ARG A 326 36.62 7.17 23.67
C ARG A 326 37.58 8.26 23.22
N TYR A 327 38.87 8.04 23.43
CA TYR A 327 39.95 8.91 22.98
C TYR A 327 40.66 8.27 21.80
N PRO A 328 40.71 8.95 20.63
CA PRO A 328 41.47 8.45 19.49
C PRO A 328 42.96 8.44 19.81
N THR A 329 43.66 7.41 19.33
CA THR A 329 45.13 7.35 19.37
C THR A 329 45.76 8.20 18.28
N THR A 330 45.07 8.35 17.14
CA THR A 330 45.57 9.07 15.97
C THR A 330 44.52 10.05 15.43
N ALA A 331 44.96 11.25 15.01
CA ALA A 331 44.06 12.25 14.40
C ALA A 331 43.42 11.82 13.07
N LYS A 332 43.92 10.74 12.45
CA LYS A 332 43.37 10.14 11.22
C LYS A 332 42.28 9.11 11.49
N GLU A 333 42.10 8.69 12.74
CA GLU A 333 41.06 7.74 13.09
C GLU A 333 39.68 8.43 13.02
N PRO A 334 38.65 7.77 12.45
CA PRO A 334 37.30 8.33 12.41
C PRO A 334 36.76 8.64 13.82
N ALA A 335 37.22 7.90 14.84
CA ALA A 335 36.92 8.16 16.25
C ALA A 335 37.39 9.53 16.78
N ALA A 336 38.24 10.25 16.03
CA ALA A 336 38.66 11.61 16.36
C ALA A 336 37.59 12.67 16.03
N GLN A 337 36.59 12.31 15.23
CA GLN A 337 35.49 13.18 14.85
C GLN A 337 34.22 12.76 15.61
N VAL A 338 33.48 13.74 16.12
CA VAL A 338 32.21 13.50 16.82
C VAL A 338 31.12 14.27 16.12
N MET A 339 30.02 13.58 15.84
CA MET A 339 28.81 14.18 15.31
C MET A 339 28.04 14.88 16.44
N ASP A 340 27.73 16.17 16.26
CA ASP A 340 26.80 16.86 17.15
C ASP A 340 25.36 16.54 16.73
N TRP A 341 24.77 15.57 17.42
CA TRP A 341 23.41 15.11 17.15
C TRP A 341 22.34 16.19 17.37
N THR A 342 22.61 17.22 18.18
CA THR A 342 21.65 18.31 18.40
C THR A 342 21.63 19.28 17.22
N LEU A 343 22.80 19.57 16.65
CA LEU A 343 22.93 20.34 15.42
C LEU A 343 22.37 19.56 14.23
N TRP A 344 22.65 18.26 14.17
CA TRP A 344 22.07 17.38 13.16
C TRP A 344 20.53 17.38 13.21
N ALA A 345 19.91 17.20 14.38
CA ALA A 345 18.45 17.19 14.49
C ALA A 345 17.83 18.53 14.04
N ARG A 346 18.44 19.67 14.37
CA ARG A 346 18.01 20.99 13.90
C ARG A 346 18.16 21.14 12.39
N ALA A 347 19.28 20.66 11.85
CA ALA A 347 19.56 20.66 10.43
C ALA A 347 18.53 19.80 9.66
N GLN A 348 18.17 18.65 10.22
CA GLN A 348 17.21 17.73 9.63
C GLN A 348 15.79 18.30 9.58
N ASN A 349 15.36 19.04 10.60
CA ASN A 349 14.09 19.77 10.59
C ASN A 349 13.98 20.80 9.46
N ASN A 350 15.11 21.34 8.97
CA ASN A 350 15.12 22.24 7.81
C ASN A 350 15.07 21.47 6.47
N PHE A 351 15.44 20.19 6.48
CA PHE A 351 15.36 19.31 5.31
C PHE A 351 13.91 18.85 5.07
N ASP A 352 13.18 18.61 6.15
CA ASP A 352 11.74 18.32 6.17
C ASP A 352 10.95 19.63 6.06
N HIS A 353 11.12 20.35 4.95
CA HIS A 353 10.36 21.58 4.68
C HIS A 353 8.86 21.32 4.39
N ASP A 354 8.45 20.04 4.37
CA ASP A 354 7.08 19.58 4.57
C ASP A 354 6.76 19.62 6.08
N GLN A 355 6.88 20.79 6.72
CA GLN A 355 6.32 20.94 8.06
C GLN A 355 4.82 20.66 7.99
N PRO A 356 4.28 19.71 8.77
CA PRO A 356 2.84 19.41 8.76
C PRO A 356 2.00 20.65 9.11
N PHE A 357 2.58 21.66 9.78
CA PHE A 357 1.91 22.89 10.19
C PHE A 357 2.77 24.15 10.03
N GLY A 358 3.35 24.35 8.83
CA GLY A 358 4.15 25.54 8.51
C GLY A 358 3.91 26.07 7.11
N GLY A 359 2.77 26.74 6.89
CA GLY A 359 2.43 27.37 5.61
C GLY A 359 1.38 26.59 4.80
N LYS A 360 1.77 26.02 3.65
CA LYS A 360 0.88 25.26 2.74
C LYS A 360 0.80 23.80 3.17
N ILE A 361 -0.40 23.27 3.32
CA ILE A 361 -0.60 21.83 3.56
C ILE A 361 -0.14 21.07 2.32
N GLY A 362 0.90 20.26 2.45
CA GLY A 362 1.34 19.36 1.39
C GLY A 362 0.27 18.29 1.11
N LYS A 363 0.16 17.81 -0.13
CA LYS A 363 -0.84 16.80 -0.51
C LYS A 363 -0.77 15.52 0.35
N LYS A 364 0.45 15.10 0.72
CA LYS A 364 0.70 13.97 1.64
C LYS A 364 0.08 14.20 3.01
N THR A 365 0.30 15.39 3.58
CA THR A 365 -0.27 15.80 4.86
C THR A 365 -1.79 15.90 4.76
N ALA A 366 -2.32 16.46 3.66
CA ALA A 366 -3.74 16.68 3.47
C ALA A 366 -4.59 15.41 3.58
N ILE A 367 -4.08 14.26 3.12
CA ILE A 367 -4.78 12.98 3.22
C ILE A 367 -4.71 12.38 4.62
N GLN A 368 -3.67 12.70 5.38
CA GLN A 368 -3.42 12.16 6.72
C GLN A 368 -4.01 13.01 7.84
N ILE A 369 -4.69 14.12 7.50
CA ILE A 369 -5.34 15.00 8.47
C ILE A 369 -6.37 14.22 9.28
N THR A 370 -6.21 14.26 10.60
CA THR A 370 -7.18 13.68 11.54
C THR A 370 -8.20 14.73 12.00
N ASP A 371 -9.31 14.29 12.60
CA ASP A 371 -10.31 15.19 13.17
C ASP A 371 -9.72 16.17 14.21
N GLN A 372 -8.72 15.72 14.97
CA GLN A 372 -8.03 16.55 15.97
C GLN A 372 -7.17 17.63 15.31
N ASP A 373 -6.56 17.31 14.16
CA ASP A 373 -5.74 18.24 13.41
C ASP A 373 -6.58 19.37 12.80
N VAL A 374 -7.77 19.04 12.27
CA VAL A 374 -8.71 20.03 11.73
C VAL A 374 -9.10 21.07 12.79
N LEU A 375 -9.29 20.64 14.04
CA LEU A 375 -9.64 21.53 15.15
C LEU A 375 -8.51 22.51 15.51
N ASN A 376 -7.26 22.16 15.21
CA ASN A 376 -6.08 22.96 15.51
C ASN A 376 -5.59 23.79 14.31
N MET A 377 -6.21 23.67 13.14
CA MET A 377 -5.82 24.40 11.93
C MET A 377 -6.18 25.89 12.00
N THR A 378 -5.29 26.70 11.45
CA THR A 378 -5.57 28.12 11.17
C THR A 378 -6.56 28.27 10.01
N SER A 379 -7.23 29.41 9.90
CA SER A 379 -8.17 29.68 8.80
C SER A 379 -7.52 29.56 7.42
N ALA A 380 -6.27 30.03 7.27
CA ALA A 380 -5.53 29.92 6.01
C ALA A 380 -5.18 28.46 5.65
N GLN A 381 -4.93 27.62 6.67
CA GLN A 381 -4.69 26.19 6.47
C GLN A 381 -5.97 25.46 6.06
N LEU A 382 -7.10 25.77 6.72
CA LEU A 382 -8.41 25.25 6.32
C LEU A 382 -8.76 25.63 4.88
N ASP A 383 -8.46 26.87 4.50
CA ASP A 383 -8.66 27.35 3.13
C ASP A 383 -7.86 26.54 2.11
N HIS A 384 -6.57 26.33 2.36
CA HIS A 384 -5.72 25.48 1.53
C HIS A 384 -6.19 24.01 1.49
N TYR A 385 -6.70 23.49 2.61
CA TYR A 385 -7.28 22.14 2.66
C TYR A 385 -8.53 22.04 1.77
N MET A 386 -9.41 23.04 1.80
CA MET A 386 -10.62 23.08 0.96
C MET A 386 -10.29 23.23 -0.52
N ASP A 387 -9.28 24.03 -0.88
CA ASP A 387 -8.80 24.17 -2.26
C ASP A 387 -8.18 22.84 -2.78
N TRP A 388 -7.44 22.14 -1.92
CA TRP A 388 -6.94 20.79 -2.22
C TRP A 388 -8.09 19.78 -2.41
N TYR A 389 -9.12 19.85 -1.56
CA TYR A 389 -10.30 19.00 -1.65
C TYR A 389 -11.09 19.27 -2.95
N GLU A 390 -11.25 20.53 -3.34
CA GLU A 390 -11.89 20.93 -4.60
C GLU A 390 -11.16 20.32 -5.81
N SER A 391 -9.84 20.49 -5.85
CA SER A 391 -9.00 20.02 -6.97
C SER A 391 -8.83 18.49 -7.03
N SER A 392 -8.87 17.80 -5.89
CA SER A 392 -8.53 16.38 -5.80
C SER A 392 -9.74 15.45 -5.62
N TRP A 393 -10.85 15.94 -5.05
CA TRP A 393 -12.00 15.10 -4.66
C TRP A 393 -13.30 15.42 -5.41
N LEU A 394 -13.43 16.54 -6.12
CA LEU A 394 -14.65 16.79 -6.89
C LEU A 394 -14.61 16.08 -8.25
N ASP A 395 -15.67 15.33 -8.55
CA ASP A 395 -15.88 14.76 -9.88
C ASP A 395 -16.47 15.84 -10.80
N THR A 396 -15.61 16.64 -11.43
CA THR A 396 -15.99 17.68 -12.40
C THR A 396 -16.64 17.13 -13.66
N SER A 397 -16.61 15.80 -13.87
CA SER A 397 -17.24 15.21 -15.05
C SER A 397 -18.77 15.18 -14.95
N LYS A 398 -19.36 15.31 -13.74
CA LYS A 398 -20.83 15.32 -13.56
C LYS A 398 -21.34 16.74 -13.79
N GLU A 399 -22.34 16.88 -14.67
CA GLU A 399 -23.04 18.15 -14.81
C GLU A 399 -23.61 18.56 -13.44
N PRO A 400 -23.34 19.78 -12.97
CA PRO A 400 -23.82 20.23 -11.67
C PRO A 400 -25.35 20.25 -11.67
N ASN A 401 -25.94 19.76 -10.59
CA ASN A 401 -27.38 19.92 -10.37
C ASN A 401 -27.72 21.42 -10.29
N ARG A 402 -28.93 21.83 -10.68
CA ARG A 402 -29.39 23.24 -10.57
C ARG A 402 -29.23 23.84 -9.17
N ILE A 403 -29.24 23.01 -8.12
CA ILE A 403 -28.97 23.45 -6.74
C ILE A 403 -27.49 23.75 -6.54
N ALA A 404 -26.58 22.96 -7.12
CA ALA A 404 -25.14 23.22 -7.05
C ALA A 404 -24.76 24.50 -7.80
N GLU A 405 -25.48 24.87 -8.87
CA GLU A 405 -25.30 26.16 -9.54
C GLU A 405 -25.66 27.37 -8.64
N MET A 406 -26.54 27.20 -7.65
CA MET A 406 -26.89 28.25 -6.69
C MET A 406 -25.79 28.48 -5.64
N PHE A 407 -24.85 27.54 -5.50
CA PHE A 407 -23.75 27.57 -4.53
C PHE A 407 -22.42 27.30 -5.24
N PRO A 408 -21.86 28.31 -5.96
CA PRO A 408 -20.60 28.13 -6.67
C PRO A 408 -19.49 27.70 -5.70
N ILE A 409 -18.75 26.67 -6.11
CA ILE A 409 -17.77 25.96 -5.27
C ILE A 409 -16.43 26.70 -5.27
N SER A 410 -16.09 27.32 -6.39
CA SER A 410 -14.84 28.06 -6.55
C SER A 410 -14.94 29.44 -5.90
N ARG A 411 -13.89 29.86 -5.21
CA ARG A 411 -13.74 31.25 -4.76
C ARG A 411 -13.80 32.15 -5.99
N ALA A 412 -14.75 33.07 -6.05
CA ALA A 412 -14.77 34.08 -7.10
C ALA A 412 -13.38 34.74 -7.16
N GLU A 413 -12.73 34.65 -8.32
CA GLU A 413 -11.38 35.15 -8.56
C GLU A 413 -11.23 36.54 -7.93
N GLN A 414 -10.47 36.64 -6.83
CA GLN A 414 -9.84 37.90 -6.54
C GLN A 414 -8.80 38.08 -7.64
N ASP A 415 -9.05 39.05 -8.51
CA ASP A 415 -8.09 39.65 -9.44
C ASP A 415 -6.75 39.90 -8.73
N ILE A 416 -5.90 38.89 -8.67
CA ILE A 416 -4.47 39.05 -8.55
C ILE A 416 -3.99 38.94 -9.99
N GLN A 417 -3.84 40.11 -10.61
CA GLN A 417 -3.06 40.29 -11.83
C GLN A 417 -1.93 39.26 -11.93
N PRO A 418 -1.71 38.61 -13.09
CA PRO A 418 -0.54 37.81 -13.29
C PRO A 418 0.66 38.75 -13.23
N THR A 419 1.31 38.85 -12.07
CA THR A 419 2.67 39.37 -11.97
C THR A 419 3.55 38.28 -12.56
N SER A 420 3.55 38.24 -13.90
CA SER A 420 4.62 37.70 -14.71
C SER A 420 5.90 38.43 -14.33
N THR A 421 6.59 37.88 -13.32
CA THR A 421 8.04 37.67 -13.25
C THR A 421 8.33 36.95 -11.93
N ALA A 422 7.71 35.80 -11.71
CA ALA A 422 8.39 34.76 -10.95
C ALA A 422 9.32 34.08 -11.95
N VAL A 423 10.59 34.46 -11.91
CA VAL A 423 11.69 33.65 -12.44
C VAL A 423 11.40 32.20 -12.06
N PRO A 424 11.52 31.22 -12.97
CA PRO A 424 11.41 29.83 -12.57
C PRO A 424 12.47 29.60 -11.50
N GLU A 425 12.07 29.50 -10.23
CA GLU A 425 12.93 29.07 -9.14
C GLU A 425 13.46 27.70 -9.58
N PRO A 426 14.74 27.61 -9.98
CA PRO A 426 15.27 26.33 -10.37
C PRO A 426 15.23 25.43 -9.14
N SER A 427 15.11 24.13 -9.36
CA SER A 427 15.37 23.00 -8.44
C SER A 427 16.67 23.08 -7.61
N SER A 428 17.37 24.21 -7.69
CA SER A 428 18.41 24.73 -6.84
C SER A 428 18.06 24.78 -5.35
N THR A 429 16.80 24.84 -4.91
CA THR A 429 16.47 24.89 -3.48
C THR A 429 16.97 23.62 -2.77
N SER A 430 16.78 22.44 -3.37
CA SER A 430 17.28 21.17 -2.84
C SER A 430 18.82 21.11 -2.82
N ILE A 431 19.49 21.64 -3.84
CA ILE A 431 20.96 21.70 -3.92
C ILE A 431 21.51 22.71 -2.91
N THR A 432 20.84 23.84 -2.70
CA THR A 432 21.28 24.94 -1.82
C THR A 432 21.03 24.58 -0.35
N SER A 433 19.90 23.95 -0.03
CA SER A 433 19.64 23.37 1.30
C SER A 433 20.62 22.23 1.60
N CYS A 434 20.90 21.34 0.64
CA CYS A 434 21.90 20.28 0.81
C CYS A 434 23.33 20.80 0.97
N LYS A 435 23.70 21.91 0.32
CA LYS A 435 25.02 22.57 0.47
C LYS A 435 25.19 23.29 1.82
N ARG A 436 24.12 23.89 2.36
CA ARG A 436 24.14 24.47 3.72
C ARG A 436 24.23 23.35 4.76
N LEU A 437 23.52 22.24 4.56
CA LEU A 437 23.52 21.11 5.48
C LEU A 437 24.79 20.26 5.47
N GLY A 438 25.41 20.00 4.31
CA GLY A 438 26.73 19.36 4.25
C GLY A 438 27.84 20.21 4.88
N ARG A 439 27.53 21.43 5.33
CA ARG A 439 28.42 22.32 6.08
C ARG A 439 28.03 22.42 7.56
N GLU A 440 26.76 22.21 7.92
CA GLU A 440 26.20 22.35 9.27
C GLU A 440 25.86 21.00 9.95
N GLY A 441 25.24 20.06 9.23
CA GLY A 441 24.88 18.72 9.72
C GLY A 441 26.05 17.74 9.82
N SER A 442 27.13 17.98 9.08
CA SER A 442 28.41 17.29 9.24
C SER A 442 29.44 18.15 9.99
N SER A 443 28.99 19.06 10.86
CA SER A 443 29.88 19.83 11.75
C SER A 443 30.51 18.89 12.78
N LEU A 444 31.57 18.21 12.35
CA LEU A 444 32.31 17.25 13.14
C LEU A 444 33.19 18.01 14.13
N THR A 445 32.94 17.78 15.42
CA THR A 445 33.78 18.35 16.47
C THR A 445 34.98 17.44 16.68
N THR A 446 36.19 17.99 16.66
CA THR A 446 37.42 17.21 16.88
C THR A 446 37.62 16.95 18.37
N LYS A 447 37.78 15.67 18.76
CA LYS A 447 38.15 15.30 20.13
C LYS A 447 39.59 15.67 20.45
N ARG A 448 39.88 16.02 21.71
CA ARG A 448 41.26 16.16 22.20
C ARG A 448 41.94 14.80 22.19
N LEU A 449 43.10 14.70 21.55
CA LEU A 449 43.99 13.55 21.67
C LEU A 449 44.53 13.48 23.09
N ILE A 450 44.32 12.35 23.76
CA ILE A 450 44.97 12.02 25.03
C ILE A 450 45.83 10.79 24.79
N THR A 451 47.14 10.95 24.87
CA THR A 451 48.09 9.83 24.79
C THR A 451 48.14 9.13 26.15
N GLY A 452 47.78 7.84 26.21
CA GLY A 452 48.16 6.97 27.34
C GLY A 452 47.07 6.24 28.13
N VAL A 453 45.86 6.04 27.60
CA VAL A 453 44.85 5.15 28.24
C VAL A 453 44.52 4.00 27.27
N PRO A 454 44.57 2.72 27.70
CA PRO A 454 44.17 1.62 26.84
C PRO A 454 42.68 1.72 26.49
N ALA A 455 42.37 1.48 25.22
CA ALA A 455 41.00 1.48 24.73
C ALA A 455 40.21 0.34 25.38
N SER A 456 39.23 0.67 26.23
CA SER A 456 38.24 -0.31 26.68
C SER A 456 37.37 -0.73 25.51
N GLY A 457 37.21 -2.04 25.34
CA GLY A 457 36.42 -2.67 24.30
C GLY A 457 34.95 -2.24 24.32
N ILE A 458 34.28 -2.48 23.19
CA ILE A 458 32.86 -2.22 22.98
C ILE A 458 32.09 -3.22 23.86
N THR A 459 31.54 -2.78 24.98
CA THR A 459 30.53 -3.54 25.72
C THR A 459 29.15 -3.12 25.23
N GLY A 460 28.26 -4.10 25.08
CA GLY A 460 26.91 -3.96 24.55
C GLY A 460 26.08 -2.87 25.24
N ILE A 461 25.18 -2.29 24.46
CA ILE A 461 24.24 -1.25 24.89
C ILE A 461 23.08 -1.93 25.62
N ASP A 462 22.86 -1.58 26.89
CA ASP A 462 21.60 -1.84 27.60
C ASP A 462 20.48 -1.03 26.93
N GLY A 463 19.44 -1.71 26.46
CA GLY A 463 18.35 -1.15 25.63
C GLY A 463 17.45 -0.09 26.26
N ASN A 464 17.73 0.39 27.48
CA ASN A 464 16.80 1.24 28.23
C ASN A 464 17.12 2.74 28.28
N HIS A 465 18.23 3.20 27.70
CA HIS A 465 18.57 4.63 27.68
C HIS A 465 19.06 5.11 26.32
N ILE A 466 18.14 5.17 25.35
CA ILE A 466 18.37 5.88 24.09
C ILE A 466 18.10 7.37 24.35
N SER A 467 19.12 8.22 24.21
CA SER A 467 19.00 9.69 24.23
C SER A 467 17.96 10.20 23.22
N VAL A 468 17.43 11.41 23.38
CA VAL A 468 16.38 11.97 22.47
C VAL A 468 16.89 12.10 21.01
N ALA A 469 18.19 12.33 20.82
CA ALA A 469 18.76 12.60 19.50
C ALA A 469 18.94 11.35 18.60
N PRO A 470 19.42 10.17 19.08
CA PRO A 470 19.40 8.93 18.29
C PRO A 470 18.00 8.49 17.88
N HIS A 471 16.96 8.76 18.68
CA HIS A 471 15.60 8.37 18.31
C HIS A 471 15.16 8.97 16.96
N GLY A 472 15.48 10.24 16.71
CA GLY A 472 15.18 10.89 15.43
C GLY A 472 15.91 10.27 14.22
N LEU A 473 17.14 9.76 14.41
CA LEU A 473 17.85 9.04 13.35
C LEU A 473 17.15 7.73 12.99
N TYR A 474 16.76 6.93 13.99
CA TYR A 474 16.05 5.68 13.74
C TYR A 474 14.66 5.92 13.16
N GLU A 475 13.95 6.96 13.61
CA GLU A 475 12.64 7.32 13.05
C GLU A 475 12.75 7.67 11.56
N LEU A 476 13.71 8.53 11.20
CA LEU A 476 13.93 8.88 9.80
C LEU A 476 14.44 7.71 8.98
N ALA A 477 15.34 6.89 9.51
CA ALA A 477 15.79 5.67 8.85
C ALA A 477 14.61 4.71 8.59
N ALA A 478 13.68 4.57 9.55
CA ALA A 478 12.51 3.72 9.41
C ALA A 478 11.56 4.26 8.34
N GLN A 479 11.34 5.58 8.32
CA GLN A 479 10.57 6.25 7.26
C GLN A 479 11.19 6.02 5.88
N LEU A 480 12.51 6.16 5.72
CA LEU A 480 13.20 5.94 4.44
C LEU A 480 13.17 4.47 4.00
N ALA A 481 13.14 3.54 4.95
CA ALA A 481 12.97 2.11 4.67
C ALA A 481 11.51 1.73 4.38
N ALA A 482 10.56 2.65 4.58
CA ALA A 482 9.12 2.37 4.48
C ALA A 482 8.67 1.24 5.44
N VAL A 483 9.26 1.16 6.63
CA VAL A 483 8.91 0.19 7.68
C VAL A 483 8.62 0.90 9.01
N PRO A 484 7.83 0.32 9.93
CA PRO A 484 7.65 0.91 11.23
C PRO A 484 8.95 0.87 12.06
N LEU A 485 9.09 1.80 12.99
CA LEU A 485 10.28 1.95 13.82
C LEU A 485 10.67 0.65 14.54
N LYS A 486 9.68 -0.08 15.09
CA LYS A 486 9.89 -1.37 15.77
C LYS A 486 10.59 -2.38 14.86
N THR A 487 10.13 -2.49 13.60
CA THR A 487 10.71 -3.40 12.62
C THR A 487 12.16 -3.04 12.29
N LEU A 488 12.47 -1.74 12.16
CA LEU A 488 13.86 -1.32 11.94
C LEU A 488 14.74 -1.67 13.14
N VAL A 489 14.30 -1.35 14.36
CA VAL A 489 15.08 -1.63 15.59
C VAL A 489 15.37 -3.12 15.69
N ARG A 490 14.39 -3.99 15.46
CA ARG A 490 14.60 -5.45 15.44
C ARG A 490 15.58 -5.87 14.35
N ALA A 491 15.44 -5.35 13.13
CA ALA A 491 16.35 -5.71 12.05
C ALA A 491 17.80 -5.30 12.38
N VAL A 492 17.99 -4.16 13.05
CA VAL A 492 19.30 -3.73 13.56
C VAL A 492 19.80 -4.67 14.64
N THR A 493 19.00 -5.04 15.64
CA THR A 493 19.45 -5.93 16.73
C THR A 493 19.85 -7.32 16.22
N VAL A 494 19.11 -7.88 15.25
CA VAL A 494 19.46 -9.16 14.61
C VAL A 494 20.81 -9.09 13.90
N VAL A 495 21.09 -8.00 13.18
CA VAL A 495 22.38 -7.85 12.49
C VAL A 495 23.51 -7.55 13.48
N GLU A 496 23.25 -6.82 14.56
CA GLU A 496 24.23 -6.62 15.65
C GLU A 496 24.58 -7.92 16.36
N PHE A 497 23.59 -8.78 16.63
CA PHE A 497 23.81 -10.11 17.16
C PHE A 497 24.68 -10.95 16.21
N ARG A 498 24.40 -10.90 14.90
CA ARG A 498 25.21 -11.58 13.87
C ARG A 498 26.67 -11.13 13.88
N ILE A 499 26.91 -9.82 14.01
CA ILE A 499 28.27 -9.27 14.11
C ILE A 499 28.97 -9.78 15.37
N ALA A 500 28.29 -9.73 16.52
CA ALA A 500 28.83 -10.20 17.79
C ALA A 500 29.21 -11.69 17.74
N GLN A 501 28.35 -12.52 17.13
CA GLN A 501 28.61 -13.94 16.94
C GLN A 501 29.84 -14.18 16.06
N GLN A 502 29.98 -13.47 14.94
CA GLN A 502 31.15 -13.60 14.07
C GLN A 502 32.45 -13.16 14.76
N ASP A 503 32.39 -12.11 15.58
CA ASP A 503 33.54 -11.65 16.38
C ASP A 503 33.93 -12.68 17.46
N GLU A 504 32.95 -13.29 18.14
CA GLU A 504 33.20 -14.35 19.12
C GLU A 504 33.82 -15.59 18.45
N GLU A 505 33.27 -16.05 17.34
CA GLU A 505 33.84 -17.17 16.55
C GLU A 505 35.26 -16.86 16.06
N ARG A 506 35.53 -15.60 15.71
CA ARG A 506 36.86 -15.16 15.31
C ARG A 506 37.82 -15.17 16.49
N GLN A 507 37.43 -14.63 17.65
CA GLN A 507 38.24 -14.67 18.87
C GLN A 507 38.51 -16.10 19.32
N ASN A 508 37.50 -16.97 19.26
CA ASN A 508 37.65 -18.40 19.55
C ASN A 508 38.64 -19.03 18.57
N ARG A 509 38.54 -18.78 17.27
CA ARG A 509 39.52 -19.27 16.28
C ARG A 509 40.93 -18.75 16.54
N GLU A 510 41.11 -17.47 16.86
CA GLU A 510 42.41 -16.89 17.19
C GLU A 510 42.99 -17.50 18.49
N TYR A 511 42.14 -17.73 19.49
CA TYR A 511 42.49 -18.40 20.74
C TYR A 511 42.94 -19.85 20.49
N PHE A 512 42.15 -20.65 19.78
CA PHE A 512 42.50 -22.02 19.42
C PHE A 512 43.74 -22.10 18.51
N ALA A 513 43.93 -21.14 17.61
CA ALA A 513 45.15 -21.05 16.81
C ALA A 513 46.38 -20.68 17.67
N SER A 514 46.21 -19.84 18.69
CA SER A 514 47.28 -19.47 19.63
C SER A 514 47.70 -20.61 20.57
N LEU A 515 46.79 -21.57 20.79
CA LEU A 515 47.00 -22.79 21.57
C LEU A 515 47.67 -23.94 20.77
N GLY A 516 47.91 -23.78 19.47
CA GLY A 516 48.30 -24.87 18.59
C GLY A 516 49.57 -25.64 19.01
N ALA A 517 49.48 -26.97 18.92
CA ALA A 517 50.57 -27.98 18.93
C ALA A 517 50.92 -28.74 20.22
N GLU A 518 50.10 -28.70 21.28
CA GLU A 518 50.12 -29.76 22.31
C GLU A 518 48.77 -30.49 22.32
N GLY A 519 48.83 -31.79 22.04
CA GLY A 519 47.68 -32.63 21.71
C GLY A 519 46.57 -32.59 22.77
N MET A 520 45.35 -32.36 22.31
CA MET A 520 44.16 -32.65 23.07
C MET A 520 43.21 -33.38 22.13
N ASP A 521 43.04 -34.68 22.37
CA ASP A 521 41.98 -35.49 21.79
C ASP A 521 40.64 -34.86 22.20
N ALA A 522 39.93 -34.28 21.24
CA ALA A 522 38.58 -33.78 21.47
C ALA A 522 37.62 -34.97 21.46
N ASP A 523 37.04 -35.27 22.62
CA ASP A 523 35.94 -36.22 22.77
C ASP A 523 34.70 -35.61 22.06
N GLU A 524 34.29 -36.19 20.94
CA GLU A 524 33.14 -35.76 20.12
C GLU A 524 31.79 -36.11 20.78
N SER A 525 31.58 -35.76 22.06
CA SER A 525 30.37 -36.15 22.79
C SER A 525 29.55 -35.04 23.44
N ASP A 526 29.87 -33.76 23.23
CA ASP A 526 28.99 -32.65 23.61
C ASP A 526 28.60 -31.85 22.37
N VAL A 527 27.50 -32.26 21.74
CA VAL A 527 26.75 -31.39 20.83
C VAL A 527 26.03 -30.37 21.70
N ASP A 528 26.77 -29.37 22.17
CA ASP A 528 26.18 -28.21 22.83
C ASP A 528 25.28 -27.54 21.78
N GLN A 529 23.97 -27.52 22.03
CA GLN A 529 23.00 -26.77 21.23
C GLN A 529 23.32 -25.30 21.41
N THR A 530 24.30 -24.82 20.65
CA THR A 530 24.78 -23.45 20.67
C THR A 530 23.65 -22.59 20.14
N TYR A 531 23.11 -21.73 21.00
CA TYR A 531 22.03 -20.81 20.66
C TYR A 531 22.41 -20.00 19.43
N GLY A 532 21.79 -20.36 18.31
CA GLY A 532 22.16 -19.89 16.99
C GLY A 532 21.37 -18.65 16.60
N ILE A 533 21.78 -18.05 15.48
CA ILE A 533 21.03 -16.91 14.92
C ILE A 533 19.59 -17.27 14.54
N ALA A 534 19.31 -18.54 14.22
CA ALA A 534 17.97 -19.02 13.96
C ALA A 534 17.09 -19.02 15.21
N ASP A 535 17.66 -19.41 16.36
CA ASP A 535 16.96 -19.43 17.66
C ASP A 535 16.70 -17.99 18.14
N PHE A 536 17.69 -17.08 17.99
CA PHE A 536 17.52 -15.66 18.30
C PHE A 536 16.49 -14.96 17.41
N GLU A 537 16.48 -15.29 16.11
CA GLU A 537 15.44 -14.80 15.21
C GLU A 537 14.07 -15.31 15.67
N GLU A 538 13.91 -16.61 15.97
CA GLU A 538 12.65 -17.21 16.43
C GLU A 538 12.11 -16.54 17.71
N ASP A 539 12.95 -16.36 18.74
CA ASP A 539 12.53 -15.69 19.99
C ASP A 539 12.06 -14.23 19.76
N MET A 540 12.74 -13.51 18.85
CA MET A 540 12.36 -12.13 18.48
C MET A 540 11.10 -12.06 17.61
N TYR A 541 10.71 -13.15 16.96
CA TYR A 541 9.47 -13.27 16.20
C TYR A 541 8.30 -13.66 17.10
N ASP A 542 8.50 -14.63 18.00
CA ASP A 542 7.48 -15.09 18.93
C ASP A 542 7.03 -13.94 19.86
N ALA A 543 7.97 -13.12 20.34
CA ALA A 543 7.68 -11.90 21.08
C ALA A 543 6.81 -10.89 20.31
N GLU A 544 6.86 -10.88 18.98
CA GLU A 544 6.04 -9.99 18.14
C GLU A 544 4.65 -10.57 17.86
N SER A 545 4.52 -11.90 17.84
CA SER A 545 3.23 -12.60 17.66
C SER A 545 2.33 -12.45 18.88
N GLU A 546 2.90 -12.51 20.08
CA GLU A 546 2.19 -12.27 21.34
C GLU A 546 1.64 -10.83 21.42
N ASP A 547 2.40 -9.84 20.94
CA ASP A 547 1.98 -8.44 20.87
C ASP A 547 0.94 -8.16 19.75
N MET A 548 0.98 -8.90 18.64
CA MET A 548 0.01 -8.75 17.53
C MET A 548 -1.36 -9.38 17.85
N GLU A 549 -1.40 -10.43 18.68
CA GLU A 549 -2.66 -11.01 19.15
C GLU A 549 -3.47 -10.03 20.02
N ASP A 550 -2.82 -9.10 20.72
CA ASP A 550 -3.48 -8.07 21.53
C ASP A 550 -4.11 -6.94 20.69
N ASP A 551 -3.54 -6.61 19.53
CA ASP A 551 -4.10 -5.59 18.61
C ASP A 551 -5.26 -6.13 17.75
N ASP A 552 -5.24 -7.42 17.39
CA ASP A 552 -6.34 -8.08 16.63
C ASP A 552 -7.54 -8.44 17.51
N PHE A 553 -7.37 -8.57 18.84
CA PHE A 553 -8.47 -8.85 19.76
C PHE A 553 -9.41 -7.65 19.99
N MET A 554 -8.99 -6.43 19.67
CA MET A 554 -9.83 -5.22 19.79
C MET A 554 -10.65 -4.88 18.54
N SER A 555 -10.42 -5.54 17.40
CA SER A 555 -11.13 -5.22 16.14
C SER A 555 -12.24 -6.20 15.75
N ASN A 556 -12.44 -7.30 16.48
CA ASN A 556 -13.45 -8.32 16.14
C ASN A 556 -14.31 -8.81 17.32
N SER A 557 -14.74 -7.89 18.20
CA SER A 557 -15.77 -8.23 19.18
C SER A 557 -16.74 -7.08 19.41
N ARG A 558 -17.82 -7.02 18.61
CA ARG A 558 -19.21 -7.05 19.11
C ARG A 558 -20.27 -6.83 18.03
N MET A 559 -21.34 -7.60 18.22
CA MET A 559 -22.75 -7.37 17.84
C MET A 559 -23.26 -8.00 16.56
N TRP A 560 -23.53 -9.31 16.59
CA TRP A 560 -24.83 -9.84 16.12
C TRP A 560 -25.29 -10.98 17.05
N SER A 561 -26.01 -10.62 18.11
CA SER A 561 -27.04 -11.47 18.74
C SER A 561 -28.03 -10.56 19.42
N THR A 562 -29.14 -10.25 18.73
CA THR A 562 -30.53 -10.21 19.22
C THR A 562 -31.41 -9.68 18.08
N ILE A 563 -31.90 -10.59 17.23
CA ILE A 563 -33.30 -10.86 16.81
C ILE A 563 -33.26 -11.96 15.75
#